data_AF-A0A3B5K9R1-F1
#
_entry.id   AF-A0A3B5K9R1-F1
#
_cell.length_a   1.000
_cell.length_b   1.000
_cell.length_c   1.000
_cell.angle_alpha   90.00
_cell.angle_beta   90.00
_cell.angle_gamma   90.00
#
_symmetry.space_group_name_H-M   'P 1'
#
loop_
_entity.id
_entity.type
_entity.pdbx_description
1 polymer ?
#
loop_
_entity_poly.entity_id
_entity_poly.type
_entity_poly.pdbx_seq_one_letter_code
_entity_poly.pdbx_strand_id
1 'polypeptide(L)'
;MESDCRIPVVCCRPRVLILHALFWGLVSLRVFGAALLSTDRPSAENTPSPPCWWQEAFVVTTECLQCDAFQSRSWLACGPTGYVERVNCTRSNKDGIKSCRSTVMEEHRFWKFEGAMLALALLFGILVVARQRWLDRLVSEKVRRQIESI
;
A
#
# COMPACT_ATOMS: atom_id res chain seq x y z
N MET A 1 17.03 2.19 49.33
CA MET A 1 16.88 2.59 47.91
C MET A 1 17.26 1.38 47.11
N GLU A 2 16.29 0.60 46.63
CA GLU A 2 16.57 -0.48 45.68
C GLU A 2 15.27 -0.72 44.91
N SER A 3 15.16 -0.05 43.77
CA SER A 3 13.99 -0.12 42.90
C SER A 3 14.13 -1.35 42.02
N ASP A 4 13.59 -2.48 42.49
CA ASP A 4 13.53 -3.78 41.81
C ASP A 4 12.69 -3.67 40.50
N CYS A 5 13.34 -3.19 39.43
CA CYS A 5 12.75 -3.13 38.09
C CYS A 5 12.83 -4.52 37.44
N ARG A 6 11.96 -5.44 37.85
CA ARG A 6 11.92 -6.84 37.35
C ARG A 6 11.00 -7.08 36.16
N ILE A 7 10.73 -6.07 35.33
CA ILE A 7 10.05 -6.28 34.05
C ILE A 7 10.65 -5.32 32.99
N PRO A 8 11.64 -5.77 32.18
CA PRO A 8 12.33 -4.90 31.22
C PRO A 8 11.40 -4.34 30.13
N VAL A 9 10.21 -4.93 29.93
CA VAL A 9 9.27 -4.52 28.88
C VAL A 9 8.35 -3.34 29.25
N VAL A 10 8.25 -2.96 30.53
CA VAL A 10 7.35 -1.85 30.94
C VAL A 10 8.03 -0.48 30.85
N CYS A 11 9.34 -0.38 31.07
CA CYS A 11 10.09 0.86 30.76
C CYS A 11 10.27 1.10 29.25
N CYS A 12 10.21 0.04 28.44
CA CYS A 12 10.20 0.16 26.98
C CYS A 12 8.83 0.54 26.41
N ARG A 13 7.72 0.36 27.14
CA ARG A 13 6.36 0.66 26.64
C ARG A 13 6.17 2.08 26.08
N PRO A 14 6.55 3.17 26.78
CA PRO A 14 6.33 4.50 26.22
C PRO A 14 7.20 4.73 24.98
N ARG A 15 8.46 4.29 25.00
CA ARG A 15 9.37 4.44 23.84
C ARG A 15 8.94 3.59 22.64
N VAL A 16 8.47 2.37 22.88
CA VAL A 16 7.96 1.47 21.83
C VAL A 16 6.65 2.01 21.27
N LEU A 17 5.73 2.52 22.10
CA LEU A 17 4.49 3.14 21.64
C LEU A 17 4.75 4.43 20.85
N ILE A 18 5.71 5.26 21.29
CA ILE A 18 6.15 6.45 20.55
C ILE A 18 6.78 6.05 19.22
N LEU A 19 7.69 5.07 19.19
CA LEU A 19 8.30 4.58 17.95
C LEU A 19 7.26 3.98 17.00
N HIS A 20 6.28 3.25 17.53
CA HIS A 20 5.19 2.70 16.74
C HIS A 20 4.30 3.83 16.20
N ALA A 21 3.91 4.81 17.02
CA ALA A 21 3.14 5.97 16.58
C ALA A 21 3.89 6.80 15.52
N LEU A 22 5.19 7.00 15.70
CA LEU A 22 6.05 7.66 14.72
C LEU A 22 6.16 6.85 13.42
N PHE A 23 6.31 5.53 13.51
CA PHE A 23 6.36 4.63 12.36
C PHE A 23 5.04 4.63 11.58
N TRP A 24 3.90 4.46 12.26
CA TRP A 24 2.58 4.52 11.63
C TRP A 24 2.24 5.93 11.12
N GLY A 25 2.71 6.97 11.79
CA GLY A 25 2.63 8.35 11.33
C GLY A 25 3.43 8.59 10.05
N LEU A 26 4.68 8.10 9.98
CA LEU A 26 5.54 8.15 8.79
C LEU A 26 4.97 7.35 7.63
N VAL A 27 4.46 6.15 7.88
CA VAL A 27 3.81 5.30 6.87
C VAL A 27 2.56 5.99 6.34
N SER A 28 1.72 6.53 7.22
CA SER A 28 0.53 7.30 6.83
C SER A 28 0.93 8.54 6.02
N LEU A 29 1.92 9.32 6.47
CA LEU A 29 2.39 10.50 5.76
C LEU A 29 2.97 10.17 4.39
N ARG A 30 3.60 9.00 4.19
CA ARG A 30 4.10 8.56 2.88
C ARG A 30 2.98 8.11 1.96
N VAL A 31 2.01 7.35 2.47
CA VAL A 31 0.86 6.86 1.68
C VAL A 31 -0.07 8.02 1.31
N PHE A 32 -0.46 8.85 2.29
CA PHE A 32 -1.28 10.04 2.06
C PHE A 32 -0.51 11.15 1.34
N GLY A 33 0.79 11.32 1.61
CA GLY A 33 1.64 12.26 0.89
C GLY A 33 1.82 11.90 -0.59
N ALA A 34 1.88 10.61 -0.93
CA ALA A 34 1.87 10.16 -2.32
C ALA A 34 0.51 10.43 -3.01
N ALA A 35 -0.60 10.31 -2.28
CA ALA A 35 -1.92 10.67 -2.77
C ALA A 35 -2.09 12.19 -2.96
N LEU A 36 -1.56 13.01 -2.05
CA LEU A 36 -1.58 14.47 -2.15
C LEU A 36 -0.63 15.01 -3.23
N LEU A 37 0.57 14.44 -3.40
CA LEU A 37 1.48 14.79 -4.51
C LEU A 37 0.99 14.33 -5.89
N SER A 38 0.02 13.41 -5.94
CA SER A 38 -0.68 13.07 -7.18
C SER A 38 -1.74 14.12 -7.55
N THR A 39 -2.15 14.96 -6.59
CA THR A 39 -3.06 16.10 -6.78
C THR A 39 -2.24 17.39 -6.87
N ASP A 40 -1.52 17.57 -7.97
CA ASP A 40 -1.25 18.87 -8.61
C ASP A 40 0.01 18.77 -9.49
N ARG A 41 -0.19 18.26 -10.70
CA ARG A 41 0.24 19.02 -11.86
C ARG A 41 -1.02 19.46 -12.60
N PRO A 42 -1.54 20.67 -12.34
CA PRO A 42 -2.19 21.40 -13.40
C PRO A 42 -1.06 21.82 -14.35
N SER A 43 -0.62 20.89 -15.21
CA SER A 43 -0.04 21.30 -16.48
C SER A 43 -1.16 22.03 -17.21
N ALA A 44 -1.17 23.35 -17.03
CA ALA A 44 -1.83 24.28 -17.91
C ALA A 44 -1.21 24.08 -19.29
N GLU A 45 -1.76 23.15 -20.06
CA GLU A 45 -1.36 22.90 -21.43
C GLU A 45 -2.64 22.69 -22.23
N ASN A 46 -3.06 23.80 -22.87
CA ASN A 46 -3.92 23.89 -24.03
C ASN A 46 -5.07 22.91 -24.06
N THR A 47 -6.29 23.32 -23.70
CA THR A 47 -7.53 22.55 -23.90
C THR A 47 -7.51 21.93 -25.30
N PRO A 48 -7.13 20.64 -25.45
CA PRO A 48 -7.11 20.02 -26.75
C PRO A 48 -8.58 19.83 -27.10
N SER A 49 -8.91 19.96 -28.38
CA SER A 49 -10.21 19.48 -28.87
C SER A 49 -10.55 18.14 -28.20
N PRO A 50 -11.78 17.93 -27.69
CA PRO A 50 -12.11 16.70 -26.98
C PRO A 50 -11.73 15.49 -27.83
N PRO A 51 -11.20 14.41 -27.22
CA PRO A 51 -10.71 13.27 -27.96
C PRO A 51 -11.84 12.57 -28.72
N CYS A 52 -11.54 11.99 -29.88
CA CYS A 52 -12.57 11.49 -30.81
C CYS A 52 -13.50 10.46 -30.15
N TRP A 53 -12.96 9.56 -29.33
CA TRP A 53 -13.71 8.51 -28.62
C TRP A 53 -14.71 9.03 -27.57
N TRP A 54 -14.70 10.33 -27.27
CA TRP A 54 -15.73 10.96 -26.43
C TRP A 54 -16.99 11.34 -27.22
N GLN A 55 -16.85 11.56 -28.53
CA GLN A 55 -17.91 12.13 -29.37
C GLN A 55 -18.51 11.12 -30.36
N GLU A 56 -17.85 10.00 -30.59
CA GLU A 56 -18.26 8.98 -31.56
C GLU A 56 -18.00 7.57 -31.02
N ALA A 57 -18.72 6.60 -31.61
CA ALA A 57 -18.47 5.19 -31.35
C ALA A 57 -17.06 4.83 -31.81
N PHE A 58 -16.37 4.01 -31.02
CA PHE A 58 -15.01 3.58 -31.29
C PHE A 58 -14.89 2.06 -31.18
N VAL A 59 -13.89 1.51 -31.86
CA VAL A 59 -13.50 0.11 -31.78
C VAL A 59 -12.11 0.03 -31.16
N VAL A 60 -11.90 -0.91 -30.24
CA VAL A 60 -10.59 -1.11 -29.62
C VAL A 60 -9.70 -1.85 -30.61
N THR A 61 -8.62 -1.20 -31.05
CA THR A 61 -7.67 -1.72 -32.03
C THR A 61 -6.51 -2.45 -31.36
N THR A 62 -6.11 -2.00 -30.16
CA THR A 62 -5.04 -2.62 -29.37
C THR A 62 -5.51 -2.77 -27.94
N GLU A 63 -5.32 -3.97 -27.39
CA GLU A 63 -5.63 -4.28 -25.99
C GLU A 63 -4.83 -3.42 -25.01
N CYS A 64 -5.28 -3.44 -23.75
CA CYS A 64 -4.74 -2.62 -22.68
C CYS A 64 -3.30 -3.02 -22.35
N LEU A 65 -2.33 -2.16 -22.68
CA LEU A 65 -0.90 -2.40 -22.51
C LEU A 65 -0.28 -1.40 -21.52
N GLN A 66 0.80 -1.83 -20.87
CA GLN A 66 1.56 -0.98 -19.96
C GLN A 66 2.32 0.09 -20.77
N CYS A 67 2.29 1.33 -20.30
CA CYS A 67 3.05 2.41 -20.91
C CYS A 67 4.55 2.24 -20.67
N ASP A 68 5.33 2.47 -21.72
CA ASP A 68 6.78 2.55 -21.62
C ASP A 68 7.24 3.88 -20.99
N ALA A 69 8.52 3.98 -20.59
CA ALA A 69 9.10 5.17 -19.97
C ALA A 69 9.00 6.42 -20.88
N PHE A 70 9.05 6.24 -22.19
CA PHE A 70 8.83 7.32 -23.15
C PHE A 70 7.35 7.71 -23.31
N GLN A 71 6.46 6.70 -23.37
CA GLN A 71 5.02 6.92 -23.52
C GLN A 71 4.42 7.57 -22.27
N SER A 72 4.87 7.19 -21.08
CA SER A 72 4.41 7.78 -19.82
C SER A 72 4.72 9.28 -19.70
N ARG A 73 5.74 9.78 -20.39
CA ARG A 73 6.07 11.21 -20.43
C ARG A 73 5.35 11.96 -21.54
N SER A 74 5.11 11.31 -22.68
CA SER A 74 4.53 11.94 -23.87
C SER A 74 3.00 11.86 -23.90
N TRP A 75 2.40 10.82 -23.33
CA TRP A 75 0.95 10.61 -23.35
C TRP A 75 0.34 10.88 -21.99
N LEU A 76 -0.50 11.91 -21.92
CA LEU A 76 -1.29 12.22 -20.72
C LEU A 76 -2.24 11.07 -20.34
N ALA A 77 -2.65 10.24 -21.30
CA ALA A 77 -3.48 9.06 -21.08
C ALA A 77 -2.81 7.99 -20.20
N CYS A 78 -1.48 8.00 -20.08
CA CYS A 78 -0.76 7.09 -19.19
C CYS A 78 -0.77 7.52 -17.72
N GLY A 79 -1.07 8.79 -17.41
CA GLY A 79 -1.00 9.31 -16.04
C GLY A 79 -1.88 8.60 -15.00
N PRO A 80 -3.16 8.30 -15.28
CA PRO A 80 -4.08 7.79 -14.27
C PRO A 80 -3.78 6.35 -13.82
N THR A 81 -3.53 5.45 -14.78
CA THR A 81 -3.36 4.01 -14.51
C THR A 81 -1.97 3.49 -14.87
N GLY A 82 -1.22 4.17 -15.74
CA GLY A 82 0.02 3.65 -16.34
C GLY A 82 -0.22 2.66 -17.49
N TYR A 83 -1.47 2.50 -17.92
CA TYR A 83 -1.88 1.59 -18.99
C TYR A 83 -2.79 2.31 -19.98
N VAL A 84 -2.63 1.96 -21.26
CA VAL A 84 -3.38 2.57 -22.35
C VAL A 84 -3.83 1.53 -23.35
N GLU A 85 -4.98 1.80 -23.96
CA GLU A 85 -5.50 1.05 -25.11
C GLU A 85 -5.64 2.00 -26.31
N ARG A 86 -5.48 1.45 -27.51
CA ARG A 86 -5.66 2.19 -28.76
C ARG A 86 -7.04 1.92 -29.30
N VAL A 87 -7.72 2.98 -29.69
CA VAL A 87 -9.07 2.92 -30.24
C VAL A 87 -9.12 3.59 -31.59
N ASN A 88 -9.89 3.05 -32.53
CA ASN A 88 -10.18 3.69 -33.80
C ASN A 88 -11.62 4.20 -33.78
N CYS A 89 -11.77 5.49 -34.05
CA CYS A 89 -13.03 6.20 -34.04
C CYS A 89 -13.80 5.97 -35.35
N THR A 90 -15.00 5.40 -35.27
CA THR A 90 -15.70 4.82 -36.44
C THR A 90 -16.15 5.84 -37.49
N ARG A 91 -16.53 7.06 -37.09
CA ARG A 91 -17.04 8.09 -38.00
C ARG A 91 -15.91 8.91 -38.61
N SER A 92 -14.84 9.19 -37.86
CA SER A 92 -13.68 9.97 -38.35
C SER A 92 -12.52 9.13 -38.87
N ASN A 93 -12.53 7.81 -38.64
CA ASN A 93 -11.43 6.87 -38.88
C ASN A 93 -10.10 7.35 -38.26
N LYS A 94 -10.18 8.02 -37.10
CA LYS A 94 -9.00 8.53 -36.38
C LYS A 94 -8.62 7.59 -35.25
N ASP A 95 -7.33 7.37 -35.08
CA ASP A 95 -6.81 6.65 -33.93
C ASP A 95 -6.73 7.58 -32.72
N GLY A 96 -7.25 7.09 -31.59
CA GLY A 96 -7.20 7.71 -30.28
C GLY A 96 -6.50 6.81 -29.28
N ILE A 97 -5.92 7.43 -28.26
CA ILE A 97 -5.31 6.74 -27.12
C ILE A 97 -6.13 7.10 -25.88
N LYS A 98 -6.53 6.09 -25.11
CA LYS A 98 -7.25 6.27 -23.85
C LYS A 98 -6.60 5.45 -22.74
N SER A 99 -6.74 5.92 -21.51
CA SER A 99 -6.37 5.16 -20.32
C SER A 99 -7.31 3.97 -20.18
N CYS A 100 -6.75 2.81 -19.86
CA CYS A 100 -7.51 1.59 -19.58
C CYS A 100 -7.21 1.07 -18.18
N ARG A 101 -8.14 0.28 -17.66
CA ARG A 101 -8.02 -0.44 -16.40
C ARG A 101 -7.78 -1.91 -16.74
N SER A 102 -6.53 -2.35 -16.66
CA SER A 102 -6.20 -3.76 -16.88
C SER A 102 -6.65 -4.59 -15.65
N THR A 103 -7.11 -5.81 -15.87
CA THR A 103 -7.40 -6.76 -14.79
C THR A 103 -6.10 -7.34 -14.20
N VAL A 104 -5.07 -7.51 -15.02
CA VAL A 104 -3.77 -8.09 -14.64
C VAL A 104 -3.06 -7.22 -13.58
N MET A 105 -3.16 -5.90 -13.70
CA MET A 105 -2.58 -4.97 -12.70
C MET A 105 -3.34 -4.99 -11.37
N GLU A 106 -4.65 -5.28 -11.39
CA GLU A 106 -5.45 -5.42 -10.19
C GLU A 106 -5.10 -6.71 -9.44
N GLU A 107 -4.92 -7.81 -10.16
CA GLU A 107 -4.49 -9.09 -9.58
C GLU A 107 -3.12 -8.98 -8.90
N HIS A 108 -2.13 -8.36 -9.56
CA HIS A 108 -0.82 -8.15 -8.93
C HIS A 108 -0.88 -7.25 -7.70
N ARG A 109 -1.70 -6.19 -7.72
CA ARG A 109 -1.88 -5.31 -6.57
C ARG A 109 -2.57 -6.06 -5.42
N PHE A 110 -3.56 -6.87 -5.75
CA PHE A 110 -4.27 -7.72 -4.80
C PHE A 110 -3.32 -8.70 -4.12
N TRP A 111 -2.54 -9.48 -4.89
CA TRP A 111 -1.60 -10.45 -4.32
C TRP A 111 -0.51 -9.83 -3.45
N LYS A 112 -0.01 -8.65 -3.83
CA LYS A 112 0.95 -7.90 -3.00
C LYS A 112 0.33 -7.45 -1.68
N PHE A 113 -0.90 -6.97 -1.71
CA PHE A 113 -1.63 -6.54 -0.51
C PHE A 113 -1.95 -7.73 0.40
N GLU A 114 -2.55 -8.78 -0.17
CA GLU A 114 -2.93 -10.00 0.55
C GLU A 114 -1.71 -10.64 1.21
N GLY A 115 -0.62 -10.81 0.45
CA GLY A 115 0.64 -11.34 0.98
C GLY A 115 1.22 -10.49 2.12
N ALA A 116 1.17 -9.16 2.00
CA ALA A 116 1.66 -8.26 3.04
C ALA A 116 0.81 -8.36 4.32
N MET A 117 -0.52 -8.40 4.19
CA MET A 117 -1.43 -8.52 5.32
C MET A 117 -1.30 -9.88 6.02
N LEU A 118 -1.15 -10.97 5.26
CA LEU A 118 -0.90 -12.31 5.80
C LEU A 118 0.43 -12.38 6.56
N ALA A 119 1.51 -11.83 6.00
CA ALA A 119 2.80 -11.79 6.67
C ALA A 119 2.75 -10.97 7.96
N LEU A 120 2.06 -9.82 7.93
CA LEU A 120 1.87 -8.97 9.10
C LEU A 120 1.05 -9.68 10.20
N ALA A 121 -0.02 -10.38 9.82
CA ALA A 121 -0.83 -11.17 10.74
C ALA A 121 -0.01 -12.29 11.40
N LEU A 122 0.81 -13.02 10.63
CA LEU A 122 1.69 -14.06 11.15
C LEU A 122 2.72 -13.49 12.13
N LEU A 123 3.34 -12.36 11.78
CA LEU A 123 4.32 -11.68 12.63
C LEU A 123 3.70 -11.32 13.98
N PHE A 124 2.53 -10.67 13.98
CA PHE A 124 1.84 -10.31 15.21
C PHE A 124 1.37 -11.54 16.00
N GLY A 125 0.91 -12.59 15.32
CA GLY A 125 0.57 -13.87 15.95
C GLY A 125 1.75 -14.48 16.71
N ILE A 126 2.93 -14.53 16.09
CA ILE A 126 4.16 -15.02 16.72
C ILE A 126 4.55 -14.16 17.93
N LEU A 127 4.50 -12.83 17.80
CA LEU A 127 4.82 -11.92 18.89
C LEU A 127 3.90 -12.11 20.10
N VAL A 128 2.59 -12.28 19.87
CA VAL A 128 1.61 -12.52 20.93
C VAL A 128 1.89 -13.85 21.64
N VAL A 129 2.11 -14.93 20.88
CA VAL A 129 2.41 -16.26 21.47
C VAL A 129 3.72 -16.24 22.25
N ALA A 130 4.78 -15.62 21.73
CA ALA A 130 6.05 -15.49 22.43
C ALA A 130 5.89 -14.76 23.76
N ARG A 131 5.10 -13.67 23.79
CA ARG A 131 4.79 -12.92 25.01
C ARG A 131 3.97 -13.74 26.00
N GLN A 132 2.95 -14.45 25.54
CA GLN A 132 2.14 -15.34 26.39
C GLN A 132 3.02 -16.41 27.04
N ARG A 133 3.87 -17.09 26.25
CA ARG A 133 4.82 -18.09 26.76
C ARG A 133 5.80 -17.53 27.78
N TRP A 134 6.26 -16.29 27.61
CA TRP A 134 7.09 -15.63 28.62
C TRP A 134 6.31 -15.49 29.93
N LEU A 135 5.10 -14.93 29.88
CA LEU A 135 4.27 -14.72 31.07
C LEU A 135 3.95 -16.06 31.78
N ASP A 136 3.66 -17.11 31.02
CA ASP A 136 3.39 -18.45 31.57
C ASP A 136 4.61 -19.01 32.30
N ARG A 137 5.82 -18.85 31.74
CA ARG A 137 7.07 -19.23 32.43
C ARG A 137 7.23 -18.51 33.76
N LEU A 138 6.99 -17.19 33.78
CA LEU A 138 7.08 -16.40 35.02
C LEU A 138 6.06 -16.83 36.07
N VAL A 139 4.84 -17.19 35.67
CA VAL A 139 3.82 -17.70 36.60
C VAL A 139 4.25 -19.06 37.16
N SER A 140 4.72 -19.96 36.31
CA SER A 140 5.19 -21.29 36.76
C SER A 140 6.36 -21.21 37.74
N GLU A 141 7.30 -20.27 37.53
CA GLU A 141 8.42 -20.04 38.45
C GLU A 141 7.95 -19.49 39.80
N LYS A 142 6.94 -18.62 39.80
CA LYS A 142 6.34 -18.11 41.05
C LYS A 142 5.67 -19.22 41.86
N VAL A 143 4.89 -20.10 41.20
CA VAL A 143 4.25 -21.24 41.87
C VAL A 143 5.29 -22.19 42.46
N ARG A 144 6.36 -22.50 41.71
CA ARG A 144 7.41 -23.42 42.19
C ARG A 144 8.11 -22.91 43.45
N ARG A 145 8.43 -21.61 43.51
CA ARG A 145 9.04 -21.00 44.70
C ARG A 145 8.13 -21.02 45.93
N GLN A 146 6.81 -20.96 45.74
CA GLN A 146 5.87 -21.09 46.86
C GLN A 146 5.85 -22.50 47.44
N ILE A 147 6.07 -23.54 46.61
CA ILE A 147 6.11 -24.94 47.06
C ILE A 147 7.43 -25.25 47.78
N GLU A 148 8.55 -24.68 47.33
CA GLU A 148 9.87 -24.86 47.96
C GLU A 148 10.01 -24.13 49.31
N SER A 149 9.11 -23.18 49.62
CA SER A 149 9.13 -22.39 50.87
C SER A 149 8.16 -22.88 51.97
N ILE A 150 7.41 -23.95 51.70
CA ILE A 150 6.52 -24.63 52.65
C ILE A 150 7.26 -25.84 53.22
#